data_AF-A0A819UPF9-F1
#
_entry.id   AF-A0A819UPF9-F1
#
_cell.length_a   1.000
_cell.length_b   1.000
_cell.length_c   1.000
_cell.angle_alpha   90.00
_cell.angle_beta   90.00
_cell.angle_gamma   90.00
#
_symmetry.space_group_name_H-M   'P 1'
#
loop_
_entity.id
_entity.type
_entity.pdbx_description
1 polymer ?
#
loop_
_entity_poly.entity_id
_entity_poly.type
_entity_poly.pdbx_seq_one_letter_code
_entity_poly.pdbx_strand_id
1 'polypeptide(L)'
;MIKIIGFWSRGGQQTSTNTTIENEKLITVYRGQLIKNEEFERKIRHNLGGFLSVTNFLSTTIDKQLATVFAGYGGEDDTQSILFQIDINRSVKKFPYANISEESVFGEEEGEILFTMGSVFRILSIQPIDTNMWYIHLKLTGEEDIELMNLIEYMKGGLDEFTPEIHLARLLFEMAQYSKAIKFLNMAMQDSQLMEDFIV
;
A
#
# COMPACT_ATOMS: atom_id res chain seq x y z
N MET A 1 54.67 -45.71 14.86
CA MET A 1 54.72 -44.64 15.88
C MET A 1 54.92 -43.31 15.15
N ILE A 2 54.14 -42.29 15.51
CA ILE A 2 54.21 -40.86 15.10
C ILE A 2 53.51 -40.46 13.77
N LYS A 3 52.57 -39.51 13.93
CA LYS A 3 51.78 -38.74 12.96
C LYS A 3 52.65 -37.77 12.16
N ILE A 4 52.30 -37.52 10.88
CA ILE A 4 52.36 -36.17 10.29
C ILE A 4 51.11 -35.94 9.42
N ILE A 5 50.53 -34.76 9.65
CA ILE A 5 49.37 -34.07 9.08
C ILE A 5 49.59 -33.67 7.61
N GLY A 6 48.59 -33.87 6.75
CA GLY A 6 48.58 -33.42 5.36
C GLY A 6 47.41 -32.48 5.07
N PHE A 7 47.75 -31.24 4.72
CA PHE A 7 46.89 -30.18 4.18
C PHE A 7 46.17 -30.64 2.90
N TRP A 8 44.86 -30.38 2.78
CA TRP A 8 44.17 -30.30 1.49
C TRP A 8 43.25 -29.08 1.42
N SER A 9 43.21 -28.53 0.21
CA SER A 9 42.77 -27.19 -0.19
C SER A 9 41.29 -26.88 0.07
N ARG A 10 41.02 -25.64 0.48
CA ARG A 10 39.69 -25.01 0.60
C ARG A 10 39.08 -24.82 -0.80
N GLY A 11 38.17 -25.71 -1.18
CA GLY A 11 37.10 -25.42 -2.14
C GLY A 11 35.80 -25.25 -1.37
N GLY A 12 35.51 -24.05 -0.88
CA GLY A 12 34.25 -23.74 -0.24
C GLY A 12 33.15 -23.62 -1.29
N GLN A 13 32.22 -24.57 -1.33
CA GLN A 13 30.89 -24.32 -1.89
C GLN A 13 30.16 -23.38 -0.92
N GLN A 14 29.97 -22.12 -1.31
CA GLN A 14 29.01 -21.23 -0.65
C GLN A 14 27.62 -21.45 -1.25
N THR A 15 26.83 -22.26 -0.55
CA THR A 15 25.45 -21.97 -0.12
C THR A 15 24.46 -21.38 -1.14
N SER A 16 23.71 -22.25 -1.81
CA SER A 16 22.45 -21.95 -2.53
C SER A 16 21.22 -21.88 -1.61
N THR A 17 21.39 -21.68 -0.29
CA THR A 17 20.31 -21.82 0.71
C THR A 17 19.56 -20.52 1.04
N ASN A 18 20.15 -19.35 0.76
CA ASN A 18 19.53 -18.07 1.12
C ASN A 18 18.39 -17.66 0.19
N THR A 19 18.48 -17.98 -1.11
CA THR A 19 17.50 -17.57 -2.12
C THR A 19 16.14 -18.27 -1.94
N THR A 20 16.13 -19.51 -1.44
CA THR A 20 14.88 -20.27 -1.23
C THR A 20 14.05 -19.71 -0.06
N ILE A 21 14.69 -19.29 1.03
CA ILE A 21 14.01 -18.74 2.22
C ILE A 21 13.47 -17.32 1.97
N GLU A 22 14.16 -16.53 1.14
CA GLU A 22 13.69 -15.19 0.73
C GLU A 22 12.45 -15.30 -0.17
N ASN A 23 12.41 -16.28 -1.08
CA ASN A 23 11.26 -16.51 -1.95
C ASN A 23 9.99 -16.97 -1.21
N GLU A 24 10.11 -17.70 -0.09
CA GLU A 24 8.93 -18.10 0.71
C GLU A 24 8.26 -16.92 1.44
N LYS A 25 8.97 -15.81 1.63
CA LYS A 25 8.44 -14.63 2.32
C LYS A 25 7.74 -13.65 1.40
N LEU A 26 7.98 -13.74 0.09
CA LEU A 26 7.41 -12.83 -0.88
C LEU A 26 6.20 -13.46 -1.54
N ILE A 27 5.13 -12.68 -1.67
CA ILE A 27 4.00 -13.00 -2.55
C ILE A 27 3.74 -11.84 -3.47
N THR A 28 3.27 -12.18 -4.66
CA THR A 28 2.86 -11.20 -5.65
C THR A 28 1.39 -11.42 -5.94
N VAL A 29 0.63 -10.33 -5.90
CA VAL A 29 -0.79 -10.29 -6.23
C VAL A 29 -1.05 -9.22 -7.27
N TYR A 30 -2.19 -9.31 -7.92
CA TYR A 30 -2.54 -8.51 -9.08
C TYR A 30 -3.92 -7.90 -8.95
N ARG A 31 -4.10 -6.74 -9.56
CA ARG A 31 -5.40 -6.09 -9.70
C ARG A 31 -5.50 -5.37 -11.02
N GLY A 32 -6.52 -5.69 -11.80
CA GLY A 32 -6.90 -4.88 -12.96
C GLY A 32 -8.05 -3.95 -12.64
N GLN A 33 -8.02 -2.75 -13.19
CA GLN A 33 -9.18 -1.86 -13.23
C GLN A 33 -9.03 -0.76 -14.29
N LEU A 34 -10.16 -0.18 -14.70
CA LEU A 34 -10.21 1.09 -15.41
C LEU A 34 -10.10 2.26 -14.43
N ILE A 35 -9.30 3.27 -14.77
CA ILE A 35 -9.14 4.52 -14.01
C ILE A 35 -9.35 5.69 -14.97
N LYS A 36 -10.08 6.73 -14.55
CA LYS A 36 -10.22 7.96 -15.34
C LYS A 36 -8.87 8.60 -15.65
N ASN A 37 -8.70 9.14 -16.85
CA ASN A 37 -7.46 9.78 -17.29
C ASN A 37 -7.03 10.90 -16.35
N GLU A 38 -7.96 11.76 -15.92
CA GLU A 38 -7.68 12.83 -14.94
C GLU A 38 -7.15 12.26 -13.61
N GLU A 39 -7.74 11.16 -13.13
CA GLU A 39 -7.33 10.53 -11.88
C GLU A 39 -5.95 9.87 -12.02
N PHE A 40 -5.70 9.18 -13.13
CA PHE A 40 -4.41 8.59 -13.43
C PHE A 40 -3.30 9.64 -13.53
N GLU A 41 -3.50 10.70 -14.33
CA GLU A 41 -2.54 11.79 -14.48
C GLU A 41 -2.25 12.48 -13.15
N ARG A 42 -3.29 12.81 -12.36
CA ARG A 42 -3.13 13.55 -11.12
C ARG A 42 -2.52 12.73 -9.98
N LYS A 43 -2.88 11.46 -9.85
CA LYS A 43 -2.54 10.65 -8.66
C LYS A 43 -1.41 9.65 -8.87
N ILE A 44 -1.20 9.20 -10.11
CA ILE A 44 -0.37 8.02 -10.37
C ILE A 44 0.78 8.36 -11.30
N ARG A 45 0.51 8.90 -12.48
CA ARG A 45 1.46 8.93 -13.60
C ARG A 45 2.81 9.58 -13.27
N HIS A 46 2.80 10.64 -12.46
CA HIS A 46 4.02 11.37 -12.08
C HIS A 46 4.48 11.07 -10.65
N ASN A 47 3.94 10.04 -10.01
CA ASN A 47 4.18 9.70 -8.62
C ASN A 47 5.13 8.50 -8.46
N LEU A 48 6.10 8.35 -9.37
CA LEU A 48 7.11 7.29 -9.28
C LEU A 48 7.94 7.46 -8.01
N GLY A 49 8.11 6.38 -7.24
CA GLY A 49 8.73 6.44 -5.92
C GLY A 49 7.85 7.10 -4.87
N GLY A 50 6.62 7.50 -5.19
CA GLY A 50 5.68 8.00 -4.20
C GLY A 50 4.88 6.90 -3.51
N PHE A 51 3.90 7.32 -2.73
CA PHE A 51 2.96 6.44 -2.04
C PHE A 51 1.58 6.47 -2.69
N LEU A 52 0.94 5.31 -2.72
CA LEU A 52 -0.46 5.12 -3.10
C LEU A 52 -1.20 4.50 -1.91
N SER A 53 -2.28 5.13 -1.45
CA SER A 53 -3.13 4.58 -0.39
C SER A 53 -4.52 4.25 -0.92
N VAL A 54 -5.14 3.20 -0.40
CA VAL A 54 -6.52 2.82 -0.73
C VAL A 54 -7.48 3.24 0.37
N THR A 55 -8.61 3.85 0.01
CA THR A 55 -9.63 4.28 0.98
C THR A 55 -10.60 3.16 1.35
N ASN A 56 -10.80 2.22 0.41
CA ASN A 56 -11.67 1.07 0.59
C ASN A 56 -10.82 -0.20 0.70
N PHE A 57 -11.44 -1.33 1.03
CA PHE A 57 -10.78 -2.63 0.89
C PHE A 57 -10.29 -2.81 -0.55
N LEU A 58 -9.09 -3.34 -0.70
CA LEU A 58 -8.49 -3.60 -2.01
C LEU A 58 -8.50 -5.10 -2.27
N SER A 59 -9.39 -5.53 -3.16
CA SER A 59 -9.41 -6.91 -3.65
C SER A 59 -8.34 -7.10 -4.73
N THR A 60 -7.62 -8.21 -4.63
CA THR A 60 -6.54 -8.62 -5.53
C THR A 60 -6.58 -10.13 -5.72
N THR A 61 -5.96 -10.62 -6.78
CA THR A 61 -5.88 -12.05 -7.11
C THR A 61 -4.42 -12.46 -7.30
N ILE A 62 -4.07 -13.71 -6.98
CA ILE A 62 -2.77 -14.28 -7.37
C ILE A 62 -2.69 -14.57 -8.88
N ASP A 63 -3.82 -14.65 -9.57
CA ASP A 63 -3.91 -14.90 -11.00
C ASP A 63 -3.77 -13.60 -11.81
N LYS A 64 -2.60 -13.44 -12.42
CA LYS A 64 -2.32 -12.31 -13.31
C LYS A 64 -3.24 -12.26 -14.52
N GLN A 65 -3.64 -13.41 -15.08
CA GLN A 65 -4.51 -13.45 -16.26
C GLN A 65 -5.89 -12.94 -15.92
N LEU A 66 -6.46 -13.40 -14.80
CA LEU A 66 -7.73 -12.91 -14.30
C LEU A 66 -7.68 -11.39 -14.01
N ALA A 67 -6.63 -10.92 -13.33
CA ALA A 67 -6.43 -9.48 -13.14
C ALA A 67 -6.32 -8.71 -14.47
N THR A 68 -5.71 -9.30 -15.49
CA THR A 68 -5.59 -8.66 -16.82
C THR A 68 -6.95 -8.55 -17.50
N VAL A 69 -7.83 -9.55 -17.34
CA VAL A 69 -9.22 -9.48 -17.80
C VAL A 69 -9.96 -8.35 -17.08
N PHE A 70 -9.80 -8.21 -15.76
CA PHE A 70 -10.41 -7.14 -14.98
C PHE A 70 -9.87 -5.73 -15.30
N ALA A 71 -8.65 -5.64 -15.85
CA ALA A 71 -8.11 -4.35 -16.31
C ALA A 71 -8.94 -3.79 -17.46
N GLY A 72 -9.59 -4.66 -18.24
CA GLY A 72 -10.42 -4.27 -19.37
C GLY A 72 -9.63 -3.56 -20.46
N TYR A 73 -10.36 -2.97 -21.40
CA TYR A 73 -9.78 -2.19 -22.51
C TYR A 73 -9.86 -0.71 -22.18
N GLY A 74 -8.69 -0.05 -22.14
CA GLY A 74 -8.63 1.39 -21.93
C GLY A 74 -8.89 2.17 -23.23
N GLY A 75 -9.14 3.47 -23.09
CA GLY A 75 -9.37 4.40 -24.20
C GLY A 75 -10.85 4.66 -24.51
N GLU A 76 -11.76 3.83 -23.99
CA GLU A 76 -13.17 4.15 -23.92
C GLU A 76 -13.44 5.08 -22.71
N ASP A 77 -14.35 6.03 -22.89
CA ASP A 77 -14.85 6.93 -21.83
C ASP A 77 -13.79 7.70 -21.02
N ASP A 78 -12.70 8.12 -21.66
CA ASP A 78 -11.62 8.88 -21.03
C ASP A 78 -10.96 8.13 -19.85
N THR A 79 -10.74 6.82 -20.03
CA THR A 79 -10.10 5.94 -19.03
C THR A 79 -8.82 5.28 -19.53
N GLN A 80 -7.91 4.97 -18.60
CA GLN A 80 -6.78 4.07 -18.78
C GLN A 80 -7.09 2.70 -18.17
N SER A 81 -6.71 1.64 -18.87
CA SER A 81 -6.64 0.29 -18.32
C SER A 81 -5.36 0.14 -17.51
N ILE A 82 -5.49 -0.27 -16.25
CA ILE A 82 -4.35 -0.37 -15.34
C ILE A 82 -4.27 -1.80 -14.81
N LEU A 83 -3.10 -2.40 -14.94
CA LEU A 83 -2.72 -3.65 -14.28
C LEU A 83 -1.71 -3.35 -13.18
N PHE A 84 -2.13 -3.47 -11.94
CA PHE A 84 -1.26 -3.43 -10.78
C PHE A 84 -0.65 -4.80 -10.53
N GLN A 85 0.65 -4.83 -10.28
CA GLN A 85 1.35 -5.90 -9.57
C GLN A 85 1.76 -5.38 -8.20
N ILE A 86 1.48 -6.16 -7.15
CA ILE A 86 1.78 -5.78 -5.77
C ILE A 86 2.64 -6.86 -5.13
N ASP A 87 3.85 -6.48 -4.73
CA ASP A 87 4.73 -7.34 -3.97
C ASP A 87 4.50 -7.14 -2.47
N ILE A 88 4.38 -8.25 -1.76
CA ILE A 88 4.12 -8.29 -0.33
C ILE A 88 5.22 -9.13 0.33
N ASN A 89 5.87 -8.55 1.34
CA ASN A 89 6.72 -9.31 2.24
C ASN A 89 5.88 -9.77 3.44
N ARG A 90 5.62 -11.07 3.55
CA ARG A 90 4.85 -11.71 4.64
C ARG A 90 5.41 -11.43 6.04
N SER A 91 6.67 -11.01 6.14
CA SER A 91 7.31 -10.62 7.40
C SER A 91 6.86 -9.26 7.91
N VAL A 92 6.38 -8.38 7.04
CA VAL A 92 5.84 -7.05 7.37
C VAL A 92 4.45 -7.21 7.97
N LYS A 93 4.16 -6.50 9.06
CA LYS A 93 2.88 -6.60 9.79
C LYS A 93 2.10 -5.29 9.87
N LYS A 94 2.65 -4.20 9.33
CA LYS A 94 2.05 -2.86 9.36
C LYS A 94 0.63 -2.78 8.80
N PHE A 95 0.36 -3.42 7.66
CA PHE A 95 -0.94 -3.38 7.00
C PHE A 95 -1.52 -4.80 6.87
N PRO A 96 -2.66 -5.08 7.53
CA PRO A 96 -3.35 -6.36 7.42
C PRO A 96 -3.86 -6.65 6.01
N TYR A 97 -3.73 -7.92 5.62
CA TYR A 97 -4.36 -8.50 4.44
C TYR A 97 -4.73 -9.96 4.75
N ALA A 98 -5.70 -10.51 4.03
CA ALA A 98 -6.16 -11.89 4.23
C ALA A 98 -6.35 -12.59 2.88
N ASN A 99 -6.02 -13.88 2.84
CA ASN A 99 -6.55 -14.75 1.80
C ASN A 99 -8.01 -15.06 2.18
N ILE A 100 -8.94 -14.72 1.29
CA ILE A 100 -10.36 -14.94 1.48
C ILE A 100 -10.95 -15.89 0.44
N SER A 101 -10.11 -16.69 -0.22
CA SER A 101 -10.53 -17.66 -1.24
C SER A 101 -11.57 -18.65 -0.72
N GLU A 102 -11.48 -19.07 0.55
CA GLU A 102 -12.46 -19.98 1.17
C GLU A 102 -13.84 -19.32 1.40
N GLU A 103 -13.88 -17.98 1.49
CA GLU A 103 -15.09 -17.20 1.75
C GLU A 103 -15.63 -16.51 0.49
N SER A 104 -14.84 -16.49 -0.59
CA SER A 104 -15.18 -15.84 -1.85
C SER A 104 -16.12 -16.71 -2.68
N VAL A 105 -17.04 -16.07 -3.40
CA VAL A 105 -17.99 -16.75 -4.29
C VAL A 105 -17.28 -17.52 -5.41
N PHE A 106 -16.09 -17.05 -5.81
CA PHE A 106 -15.27 -17.64 -6.87
C PHE A 106 -14.21 -18.63 -6.33
N GLY A 107 -14.15 -18.82 -5.01
CA GLY A 107 -13.35 -19.87 -4.39
C GLY A 107 -11.83 -19.74 -4.59
N GLU A 108 -11.15 -20.88 -4.52
CA GLU A 108 -9.71 -21.00 -4.74
C GLU A 108 -9.26 -20.66 -6.17
N GLU A 109 -10.15 -20.67 -7.15
CA GLU A 109 -9.81 -20.38 -8.55
C GLU A 109 -9.38 -18.92 -8.75
N GLU A 110 -9.99 -17.97 -8.03
CA GLU A 110 -9.56 -16.57 -8.05
C GLU A 110 -8.35 -16.33 -7.14
N GLY A 111 -8.17 -17.12 -6.07
CA GLY A 111 -7.05 -16.93 -5.14
C GLY A 111 -7.04 -15.52 -4.53
N GLU A 112 -8.20 -15.03 -4.11
CA GLU A 112 -8.40 -13.64 -3.69
C GLU A 112 -7.62 -13.31 -2.39
N ILE A 113 -6.85 -12.21 -2.45
CA ILE A 113 -6.21 -11.57 -1.30
C ILE A 113 -6.82 -10.18 -1.12
N LEU A 114 -7.39 -9.93 0.06
CA LEU A 114 -8.06 -8.68 0.42
C LEU A 114 -7.19 -7.86 1.38
N PHE A 115 -6.88 -6.62 1.02
CA PHE A 115 -6.18 -5.68 1.91
C PHE A 115 -7.16 -4.76 2.63
N THR A 116 -6.82 -4.40 3.87
CA THR A 116 -7.62 -3.44 4.64
C THR A 116 -7.59 -2.03 4.06
N MET A 117 -8.63 -1.26 4.37
CA MET A 117 -8.68 0.18 4.16
C MET A 117 -7.45 0.87 4.76
N GLY A 118 -6.94 1.90 4.09
CA GLY A 118 -5.77 2.66 4.53
C GLY A 118 -4.43 1.97 4.26
N SER A 119 -4.41 0.81 3.60
CA SER A 119 -3.15 0.18 3.17
C SER A 119 -2.37 1.10 2.25
N VAL A 120 -1.06 1.22 2.50
CA VAL A 120 -0.16 2.10 1.75
C VAL A 120 0.87 1.30 0.97
N PHE A 121 1.04 1.66 -0.28
CA PHE A 121 1.93 1.01 -1.24
C PHE A 121 2.95 2.01 -1.77
N ARG A 122 4.20 1.57 -1.98
CA ARG A 122 5.24 2.32 -2.68
C ARG A 122 5.12 2.03 -4.16
N ILE A 123 5.14 3.07 -5.01
CA ILE A 123 5.17 2.92 -6.47
C ILE A 123 6.62 2.69 -6.90
N LEU A 124 6.92 1.48 -7.37
CA LEU A 124 8.26 1.08 -7.81
C LEU A 124 8.49 1.34 -9.29
N SER A 125 7.47 1.14 -10.13
CA SER A 125 7.54 1.48 -11.55
C SER A 125 6.16 1.78 -12.14
N ILE A 126 6.17 2.57 -13.21
CA ILE A 126 5.00 2.93 -14.02
C ILE A 126 5.43 2.78 -15.48
N GLN A 127 4.82 1.85 -16.21
CA GLN A 127 5.25 1.49 -17.55
C GLN A 127 4.03 1.36 -18.48
N PRO A 128 4.05 1.96 -19.68
CA PRO A 128 3.03 1.68 -20.67
C PRO A 128 3.26 0.27 -21.25
N ILE A 129 2.20 -0.54 -21.32
CA ILE A 129 2.20 -1.82 -22.05
C ILE A 129 1.74 -1.58 -23.49
N ASP A 130 0.71 -0.74 -23.65
CA ASP A 130 0.13 -0.34 -24.93
C ASP A 130 -0.43 1.10 -24.78
N THR A 131 -1.03 1.64 -25.84
CA THR A 131 -1.55 3.01 -25.96
C THR A 131 -2.45 3.41 -24.79
N ASN A 132 -3.32 2.50 -24.32
CA ASN A 132 -4.28 2.76 -23.25
C ASN A 132 -4.15 1.79 -22.06
N MET A 133 -3.03 1.08 -21.96
CA MET A 133 -2.80 0.11 -20.88
C MET A 133 -1.48 0.37 -20.18
N TRP A 134 -1.54 0.48 -18.86
CA TRP A 134 -0.38 0.70 -18.01
C TRP A 134 -0.17 -0.45 -17.04
N TYR A 135 1.09 -0.81 -16.87
CA TYR A 135 1.57 -1.69 -15.82
C TYR A 135 2.16 -0.85 -14.69
N ILE A 136 1.71 -1.14 -13.47
CA ILE A 136 2.16 -0.43 -12.28
C ILE A 136 2.64 -1.43 -11.25
N HIS A 137 3.91 -1.31 -10.89
CA HIS A 137 4.52 -2.16 -9.88
C HIS A 137 4.51 -1.45 -8.53
N LEU A 138 3.87 -2.09 -7.57
CA LEU A 138 3.72 -1.63 -6.20
C LEU A 138 4.42 -2.58 -5.23
N LYS A 139 4.86 -2.03 -4.11
CA LYS A 139 5.28 -2.81 -2.93
C LYS A 139 4.42 -2.39 -1.74
N LEU A 140 3.87 -3.35 -1.00
CA LEU A 140 3.24 -3.06 0.29
C LEU A 140 4.30 -2.49 1.24
N THR A 141 4.04 -1.29 1.77
CA THR A 141 4.99 -0.64 2.68
C THR A 141 5.01 -1.32 4.04
N GLY A 142 6.15 -1.28 4.71
CA GLY A 142 6.34 -1.87 6.03
C GLY A 142 7.01 -0.94 7.03
N GLU A 143 7.45 -1.51 8.14
CA GLU A 143 8.18 -0.81 9.19
C GLU A 143 9.57 -0.34 8.71
N GLU A 144 10.11 -0.98 7.68
CA GLU A 144 11.40 -0.62 7.08
C GLU A 144 11.35 0.62 6.17
N ASP A 145 10.16 1.11 5.81
CA ASP A 145 10.00 2.27 4.93
C ASP A 145 10.19 3.58 5.72
N ILE A 146 11.45 4.02 5.81
CA ILE A 146 11.86 5.20 6.59
C ILE A 146 11.16 6.47 6.09
N GLU A 147 10.96 6.62 4.77
CA GLU A 147 10.28 7.80 4.22
C GLU A 147 8.82 7.87 4.66
N LEU A 148 8.11 6.73 4.65
CA LEU A 148 6.74 6.67 5.16
C LEU A 148 6.71 6.96 6.67
N MET A 149 7.66 6.44 7.44
CA MET A 149 7.73 6.66 8.88
C MET A 149 7.99 8.14 9.21
N ASN A 150 8.93 8.77 8.52
CA ASN A 150 9.21 10.20 8.66
C ASN A 150 8.00 11.05 8.28
N LEU A 151 7.27 10.68 7.22
CA LEU A 151 6.05 11.37 6.82
C LEU A 151 4.96 11.24 7.91
N ILE A 152 4.76 10.03 8.45
CA ILE A 152 3.81 9.79 9.55
C ILE A 152 4.21 10.60 10.78
N GLU A 153 5.49 10.64 11.15
CA GLU A 153 5.98 11.39 12.29
C GLU A 153 5.83 12.89 12.10
N TYR A 154 6.17 13.41 10.91
CA TYR A 154 5.95 14.80 10.55
C TYR A 154 4.46 15.18 10.65
N MET A 155 3.56 14.32 10.15
CA MET A 155 2.11 14.54 10.27
C MET A 155 1.62 14.45 11.73
N LYS A 156 2.31 13.71 12.59
CA LYS A 156 2.03 13.64 14.04
C LYS A 156 2.65 14.80 14.82
N GLY A 157 3.68 15.46 14.28
CA GLY A 157 4.36 16.58 14.92
C GLY A 157 3.42 17.74 15.21
N GLY A 158 3.16 18.00 16.49
CA GLY A 158 2.23 19.04 16.95
C GLY A 158 0.78 18.59 17.11
N LEU A 159 0.57 17.29 17.38
CA LEU A 159 -0.72 16.71 17.78
C LEU A 159 -0.80 16.39 19.29
N ASP A 160 0.13 16.85 20.13
CA ASP A 160 0.12 16.47 21.56
C ASP A 160 -0.72 17.40 22.44
N GLU A 161 -1.10 18.58 21.93
CA GLU A 161 -1.78 19.63 22.72
C GLU A 161 -3.26 19.83 22.36
N PHE A 162 -3.79 19.14 21.35
CA PHE A 162 -5.15 19.38 20.87
C PHE A 162 -6.05 18.13 20.87
N THR A 163 -7.35 18.35 20.69
CA THR A 163 -8.32 17.25 20.58
C THR A 163 -8.21 16.56 19.22
N PRO A 164 -8.65 15.30 19.08
CA PRO A 164 -8.67 14.58 17.81
C PRO A 164 -9.36 15.34 16.67
N GLU A 165 -10.40 16.11 16.97
CA GLU A 165 -11.14 16.94 16.01
C GLU A 165 -10.25 18.06 15.46
N ILE A 166 -9.47 18.72 16.33
CA ILE A 166 -8.53 19.77 15.93
C ILE A 166 -7.40 19.18 15.08
N HIS A 167 -6.90 18.00 15.44
CA HIS A 167 -5.91 17.27 14.64
C HIS A 167 -6.42 16.97 13.25
N LEU A 168 -7.63 16.44 13.16
CA LEU A 168 -8.27 16.13 11.88
C LEU A 168 -8.55 17.39 11.08
N ALA A 169 -9.00 18.47 11.72
CA ALA A 169 -9.20 19.75 11.06
C ALA A 169 -7.91 20.31 10.47
N ARG A 170 -6.80 20.26 11.22
CA ARG A 170 -5.47 20.68 10.75
C ARG A 170 -5.04 19.86 9.54
N LEU A 171 -5.13 18.54 9.60
CA LEU A 171 -4.81 17.66 8.47
C LEU A 171 -5.65 18.00 7.22
N LEU A 172 -6.96 18.19 7.40
CA LEU A 172 -7.85 18.57 6.30
C LEU A 172 -7.50 19.94 5.72
N PHE A 173 -7.03 20.87 6.56
CA PHE A 173 -6.58 22.18 6.11
C PHE A 173 -5.32 22.09 5.26
N GLU A 174 -4.31 21.33 5.70
CA GLU A 174 -3.08 21.06 4.92
C GLU A 174 -3.40 20.37 3.58
N MET A 175 -4.46 19.56 3.53
CA MET A 175 -4.97 18.93 2.31
C MET A 175 -5.88 19.84 1.46
N ALA A 176 -5.97 21.14 1.78
CA ALA A 176 -6.86 22.12 1.15
C ALA A 176 -8.36 21.75 1.18
N GLN A 177 -8.78 20.86 2.09
CA GLN A 177 -10.18 20.47 2.31
C GLN A 177 -10.85 21.38 3.34
N TYR A 178 -10.79 22.70 3.10
CA TYR A 178 -11.17 23.74 4.06
C TYR A 178 -12.58 23.58 4.63
N SER A 179 -13.57 23.24 3.79
CA SER A 179 -14.96 23.06 4.25
C SER A 179 -15.10 21.94 5.28
N LYS A 180 -14.34 20.85 5.12
CA LYS A 180 -14.34 19.75 6.10
C LYS A 180 -13.55 20.13 7.34
N ALA A 181 -12.43 20.83 7.19
CA ALA A 181 -11.63 21.33 8.31
C ALA A 181 -12.47 22.20 9.25
N ILE A 182 -13.22 23.17 8.70
CA ILE A 182 -14.11 24.06 9.46
C ILE A 182 -15.18 23.27 10.22
N LYS A 183 -15.75 22.21 9.61
CA LYS A 183 -16.73 21.35 10.26
C LYS A 183 -16.18 20.72 11.55
N PHE A 184 -14.95 20.21 11.51
CA PHE A 184 -14.31 19.61 12.68
C PHE A 184 -13.87 20.66 13.72
N LEU A 185 -13.44 21.84 13.31
CA LEU A 185 -13.19 22.95 14.25
C LEU A 185 -14.46 23.34 15.02
N ASN A 186 -15.59 23.42 14.33
CA ASN A 186 -16.88 23.73 14.97
C ASN A 186 -17.30 22.64 15.96
N MET A 187 -17.04 21.35 15.64
CA MET A 187 -17.27 20.24 16.57
C MET A 187 -16.42 20.40 17.84
N ALA A 188 -15.12 20.68 17.68
CA ALA A 188 -14.22 20.89 18.81
C ALA A 188 -14.67 22.05 19.72
N MET A 189 -15.19 23.14 19.13
CA MET A 189 -15.71 24.28 19.89
C MET A 189 -16.99 23.95 20.66
N GLN A 190 -17.89 23.16 20.09
CA GLN A 190 -19.12 22.74 20.75
C GLN A 190 -18.83 21.83 21.95
N ASP A 191 -17.90 20.88 21.80
CA ASP A 191 -17.53 19.97 22.89
C ASP A 191 -16.85 20.72 24.06
N SER A 192 -16.07 21.77 23.77
CA SER A 192 -15.49 22.64 24.79
C SER A 192 -16.55 23.46 25.55
N GLN A 193 -17.58 23.96 24.85
CA GLN A 193 -18.69 24.70 25.48
C GLN A 193 -19.54 23.79 26.38
N LEU A 194 -19.80 22.55 25.94
CA LEU A 194 -20.50 21.57 26.76
C LEU A 194 -19.74 21.23 28.04
N MET A 195 -18.40 21.17 28.03
CA MET A 195 -17.62 20.97 29.26
C MET A 195 -17.72 22.14 30.25
N GLU A 196 -17.77 23.39 29.77
CA GLU A 196 -17.94 24.56 30.63
C GLU A 196 -19.32 24.60 31.30
N ASP A 197 -20.39 24.23 30.56
CA ASP A 197 -21.76 24.18 31.07
C ASP A 197 -21.99 23.10 32.16
N PHE A 198 -21.12 22.08 32.23
CA PHE A 198 -21.16 21.04 33.28
C PHE A 198 -20.39 21.39 34.56
N ILE A 199 -19.60 22.46 34.54
CA ILE A 199 -18.75 22.89 35.67
C ILE A 199 -19.37 24.07 36.46
N VAL A 200 -20.53 24.60 36.02
CA VAL A 200 -21.28 25.68 36.70
C VAL A 200 -22.46 25.13 37.51
#